data_AF-A0A2E7QQC7-F1
#
_entry.id   AF-A0A2E7QQC7-F1
#
_cell.length_a   1.000
_cell.length_b   1.000
_cell.length_c   1.000
_cell.angle_alpha   90.00
_cell.angle_beta   90.00
_cell.angle_gamma   90.00
#
_symmetry.space_group_name_H-M   'P 1'
#
loop_
_entity.id
_entity.type
_entity.pdbx_description
1 polymer ?
#
loop_
_entity_poly.entity_id
_entity_poly.type
_entity_poly.pdbx_seq_one_letter_code
_entity_poly.pdbx_strand_id
1 'polypeptide(L)'
;MPVAALLLRFGQDDVLGIAWLADAGGAIFGNLALLFAIGVAVGFTKDAGTAGIAGAVGYWVFSKVQGDINAIAHPDHTSNMGVLAGILMGLLAANMYDKYHTIRLPEWLNFFGGKRFVPIVTSFWAVILGLVFGWLWYWPEQILAAVGNWAIGAGAIGAAVHAFLNRLLIPLGLHHVLNSIAWFQFGDLTNFFDSAGKEGGLFMTGFFPIMMFGLPAAAYAMYVCARAANKKAVGGVMFSAALTSLLTGITEPIEFAFMFVAPVLYVVHALLTGVSALVTVGLGMRSGFGFSAGLTDYLLNFGIATNPVGLLLVGVAFGVVYYLVFVALIKAQDIPTPGREPEAAE
;
A
#
# COMPACT_ATOMS: atom_id res chain seq x y z
N MET A 1 2.03 5.88 8.09
CA MET A 1 2.28 4.43 8.23
C MET A 1 3.58 4.11 8.97
N PRO A 2 4.78 4.61 8.58
CA PRO A 2 6.03 4.25 9.30
C PRO A 2 5.98 4.52 10.81
N VAL A 3 5.56 5.72 11.20
CA VAL A 3 5.40 6.08 12.62
C VAL A 3 4.41 5.17 13.32
N ALA A 4 3.25 4.88 12.72
CA ALA A 4 2.26 3.98 13.32
C ALA A 4 2.84 2.59 13.59
N ALA A 5 3.55 2.04 12.60
CA ALA A 5 4.22 0.74 12.70
C ALA A 5 5.28 0.71 13.81
N LEU A 6 6.16 1.73 13.84
CA LEU A 6 7.23 1.83 14.83
C LEU A 6 6.66 1.99 16.24
N LEU A 7 5.70 2.89 16.44
CA LEU A 7 5.06 3.10 17.74
C LEU A 7 4.38 1.81 18.21
N LEU A 8 3.56 1.18 17.35
CA LEU A 8 2.87 -0.06 17.66
C LEU A 8 3.86 -1.15 18.08
N ARG A 9 4.94 -1.31 17.31
CA ARG A 9 5.87 -2.42 17.48
C ARG A 9 6.84 -2.23 18.65
N PHE A 10 7.35 -1.02 18.85
CA PHE A 10 8.17 -0.70 20.03
C PHE A 10 7.38 -0.87 21.32
N GLY A 11 6.06 -0.64 21.30
CA GLY A 11 5.21 -0.82 22.48
C GLY A 11 4.96 -2.27 22.90
N GLN A 12 5.24 -3.26 22.06
CA GLN A 12 4.99 -4.69 22.37
C GLN A 12 5.94 -5.24 23.45
N ASP A 13 5.46 -6.22 24.22
CA ASP A 13 6.18 -6.83 25.35
C ASP A 13 7.52 -7.46 24.97
N ASP A 14 7.62 -8.01 23.76
CA ASP A 14 8.83 -8.64 23.24
C ASP A 14 9.84 -7.64 22.64
N VAL A 15 9.55 -6.33 22.67
CA VAL A 15 10.45 -5.26 22.21
C VAL A 15 10.83 -4.31 23.35
N LEU A 16 9.99 -3.32 23.71
CA LEU A 16 10.23 -2.45 24.87
C LEU A 16 9.18 -2.60 25.98
N GLY A 17 8.03 -3.24 25.71
CA GLY A 17 6.95 -3.43 26.68
C GLY A 17 6.30 -2.14 27.17
N ILE A 18 6.07 -1.19 26.28
CA ILE A 18 5.53 0.13 26.59
C ILE A 18 4.10 0.24 26.03
N ALA A 19 3.10 -0.13 26.83
CA ALA A 19 1.70 -0.21 26.39
C ALA A 19 1.16 1.08 25.74
N TRP A 20 1.41 2.24 26.35
CA TRP A 20 0.95 3.53 25.80
C TRP A 20 1.60 3.88 24.45
N LEU A 21 2.77 3.31 24.14
CA LEU A 21 3.42 3.46 22.84
C LEU A 21 2.73 2.58 21.80
N ALA A 22 2.34 1.36 22.19
CA ALA A 22 1.54 0.47 21.35
C ALA A 22 0.19 1.11 21.02
N ASP A 23 -0.49 1.67 22.03
CA ASP A 23 -1.77 2.36 21.89
C ASP A 23 -1.68 3.56 20.94
N ALA A 24 -0.58 4.33 20.99
CA ALA A 24 -0.36 5.45 20.08
C ALA A 24 -0.25 5.00 18.62
N GLY A 25 0.42 3.87 18.35
CA GLY A 25 0.44 3.26 17.02
C GLY A 25 -0.94 2.73 16.60
N GLY A 26 -1.60 2.03 17.52
CA GLY A 26 -2.95 1.48 17.34
C GLY A 26 -3.99 2.56 17.02
N ALA A 27 -3.90 3.74 17.62
CA ALA A 27 -4.78 4.87 17.33
C ALA A 27 -4.73 5.31 15.87
N ILE A 28 -3.56 5.22 15.23
CA ILE A 28 -3.40 5.56 13.80
C ILE A 28 -4.02 4.47 12.93
N PHE A 29 -3.74 3.18 13.21
CA PHE A 29 -4.33 2.07 12.47
C PHE A 29 -5.85 2.01 12.61
N GLY A 30 -6.38 2.26 13.81
CA GLY A 30 -7.82 2.30 14.07
C GLY A 30 -8.57 3.42 13.36
N ASN A 31 -7.86 4.45 12.88
CA ASN A 31 -8.44 5.59 12.15
C ASN A 31 -8.03 5.61 10.67
N LEU A 32 -7.57 4.49 10.11
CA LEU A 32 -7.01 4.45 8.77
C LEU A 32 -8.00 4.90 7.69
N ALA A 33 -9.28 4.50 7.79
CA ALA A 33 -10.31 4.92 6.84
C ALA A 33 -10.51 6.45 6.80
N LEU A 34 -10.50 7.11 7.97
CA LEU A 34 -10.56 8.57 8.07
C LEU A 34 -9.32 9.23 7.44
N LEU A 35 -8.13 8.68 7.70
CA LEU A 35 -6.89 9.17 7.11
C LEU A 35 -6.89 9.03 5.59
N PHE A 36 -7.45 7.96 5.03
CA PHE A 36 -7.65 7.82 3.59
C PHE A 36 -8.64 8.85 3.05
N ALA A 37 -9.75 9.12 3.73
CA ALA A 37 -10.70 10.15 3.30
C ALA A 37 -10.04 11.53 3.21
N ILE A 38 -9.26 11.91 4.22
CA ILE A 38 -8.51 13.17 4.24
C ILE A 38 -7.43 13.16 3.16
N GLY A 39 -6.58 12.14 3.15
CA GLY A 39 -5.41 12.05 2.27
C GLY A 39 -5.77 12.01 0.79
N VAL A 40 -6.81 11.26 0.42
CA VAL A 40 -7.32 11.23 -0.96
C VAL A 40 -7.93 12.58 -1.34
N ALA A 41 -8.74 13.20 -0.47
CA ALA A 41 -9.30 14.51 -0.77
C ALA A 41 -8.22 15.58 -1.00
N VAL A 42 -7.18 15.58 -0.15
CA VAL A 42 -6.03 16.48 -0.27
C VAL A 42 -5.24 16.19 -1.53
N GLY A 43 -4.91 14.92 -1.79
CA GLY A 43 -4.06 14.52 -2.91
C GLY A 43 -4.66 14.84 -4.29
N PHE A 44 -5.99 14.88 -4.39
CA PHE A 44 -6.71 15.17 -5.63
C PHE A 44 -7.14 16.64 -5.78
N THR A 45 -6.81 17.52 -4.83
CA THR A 45 -7.22 18.93 -4.89
C THR A 45 -6.06 19.90 -4.73
N LYS A 46 -6.25 21.14 -5.21
CA LYS A 46 -5.25 22.21 -5.07
C LYS A 46 -5.27 22.89 -3.69
N ASP A 47 -6.33 22.68 -2.89
CA ASP A 47 -6.46 23.24 -1.55
C ASP A 47 -6.65 22.11 -0.53
N ALA A 48 -5.54 21.78 0.13
CA ALA A 48 -5.50 20.72 1.12
C ALA A 48 -6.43 20.96 2.33
N GLY A 49 -6.63 22.22 2.74
CA GLY A 49 -7.35 22.52 3.99
C GLY A 49 -8.83 22.25 3.87
N THR A 50 -9.48 22.84 2.86
CA THR A 50 -10.94 22.70 2.68
C THR A 50 -11.32 21.28 2.28
N ALA A 51 -10.59 20.69 1.34
CA ALA A 51 -10.89 19.36 0.83
C ALA A 51 -10.67 18.28 1.90
N GLY A 52 -9.60 18.38 2.69
CA GLY A 52 -9.34 17.45 3.79
C GLY A 52 -10.46 17.45 4.84
N ILE A 53 -10.93 18.63 5.25
CA ILE A 53 -12.08 18.75 6.18
C ILE A 53 -13.34 18.17 5.56
N ALA A 54 -13.62 18.45 4.28
CA ALA A 54 -14.77 17.90 3.58
C ALA A 54 -14.72 16.36 3.51
N GLY A 55 -13.53 15.78 3.27
CA GLY A 55 -13.30 14.34 3.29
C GLY A 55 -13.59 13.71 4.65
N ALA A 56 -13.08 14.31 5.73
CA ALA A 56 -13.35 13.85 7.10
C ALA A 56 -14.84 13.91 7.46
N VAL A 57 -15.48 15.05 7.22
CA VAL A 57 -16.91 15.24 7.49
C VAL A 57 -17.75 14.28 6.67
N GLY A 58 -17.45 14.16 5.37
CA GLY A 58 -18.11 13.21 4.48
C GLY A 58 -18.00 11.78 5.01
N TYR A 59 -16.80 11.34 5.38
CA TYR A 59 -16.56 10.00 5.93
C TYR A 59 -17.40 9.71 7.18
N TRP A 60 -17.48 10.62 8.14
CA TRP A 60 -18.28 10.41 9.34
C TRP A 60 -19.78 10.35 9.04
N VAL A 61 -20.28 11.27 8.20
CA VAL A 61 -21.70 11.29 7.80
C VAL A 61 -22.04 9.99 7.06
N PHE A 62 -21.24 9.62 6.07
CA PHE A 62 -21.41 8.39 5.31
C PHE A 62 -21.43 7.16 6.22
N SER A 63 -20.42 7.01 7.09
CA SER A 63 -20.25 5.82 7.92
C SER A 63 -21.39 5.65 8.92
N LYS A 64 -21.92 6.75 9.47
CA LYS A 64 -23.08 6.68 10.37
C LYS A 64 -24.36 6.30 9.63
N VAL A 65 -24.65 6.96 8.51
CA VAL A 65 -25.86 6.64 7.72
C VAL A 65 -25.78 5.22 7.16
N GLN A 66 -24.62 4.79 6.65
CA GLN A 66 -24.41 3.44 6.14
C GLN A 66 -24.65 2.40 7.23
N GLY A 67 -24.10 2.60 8.43
CA GLY A 67 -24.32 1.69 9.56
C GLY A 67 -25.78 1.60 9.99
N ASP A 68 -26.47 2.74 10.12
CA ASP A 68 -27.88 2.79 10.53
C ASP A 68 -28.79 2.08 9.51
N ILE A 69 -28.56 2.32 8.22
CA ILE A 69 -29.34 1.69 7.15
C ILE A 69 -29.00 0.21 7.00
N ASN A 70 -27.75 -0.17 7.22
CA ASN A 70 -27.34 -1.57 7.24
C ASN A 70 -28.04 -2.34 8.36
N ALA A 71 -28.12 -1.78 9.56
CA ALA A 71 -28.83 -2.39 10.68
C ALA A 71 -30.35 -2.58 10.41
N ILE A 72 -30.95 -1.75 9.56
CA ILE A 72 -32.34 -1.90 9.11
C ILE A 72 -32.45 -2.95 8.00
N ALA A 73 -31.56 -2.89 7.00
CA ALA A 73 -31.61 -3.71 5.80
C ALA A 73 -31.16 -5.15 6.04
N HIS A 74 -30.19 -5.34 6.93
CA HIS A 74 -29.53 -6.61 7.26
C HIS A 74 -29.34 -6.73 8.78
N PRO A 75 -30.43 -6.95 9.57
CA PRO A 75 -30.38 -6.86 11.03
C PRO A 75 -29.38 -7.79 11.74
N ASP A 76 -29.02 -8.90 11.09
CA ASP A 76 -28.11 -9.92 11.63
C ASP A 76 -26.66 -9.75 11.16
N HIS A 77 -26.34 -8.68 10.42
CA HIS A 77 -25.00 -8.44 9.87
C HIS A 77 -24.61 -6.97 10.03
N THR A 78 -23.39 -6.72 10.51
CA THR A 78 -22.81 -5.36 10.54
C THR A 78 -21.76 -5.24 9.46
N SER A 79 -22.10 -4.51 8.40
CA SER A 79 -21.20 -4.26 7.28
C SER A 79 -20.10 -3.27 7.63
N ASN A 80 -18.86 -3.58 7.22
CA ASN A 80 -17.74 -2.67 7.36
C ASN A 80 -16.98 -2.48 6.05
N MET A 81 -17.09 -1.27 5.49
CA MET A 81 -16.36 -0.85 4.30
C MET A 81 -14.88 -0.49 4.56
N GLY A 82 -14.51 -0.27 5.81
CA GLY A 82 -13.15 0.07 6.23
C GLY A 82 -12.53 1.19 5.39
N VAL A 83 -11.30 0.94 4.91
CA VAL A 83 -10.54 1.90 4.09
C VAL A 83 -11.24 2.27 2.77
N LEU A 84 -12.08 1.38 2.21
CA LEU A 84 -12.80 1.64 0.97
C LEU A 84 -13.81 2.79 1.13
N ALA A 85 -14.48 2.89 2.28
CA ALA A 85 -15.31 4.05 2.60
C ALA A 85 -14.48 5.33 2.67
N GLY A 86 -13.27 5.24 3.24
CA GLY A 86 -12.31 6.34 3.26
C GLY A 86 -11.99 6.86 1.86
N ILE A 87 -11.57 5.97 0.96
CA ILE A 87 -11.24 6.30 -0.43
C ILE A 87 -12.46 6.90 -1.15
N LEU A 88 -13.63 6.28 -1.03
CA LEU A 88 -14.88 6.75 -1.65
C LEU A 88 -15.18 8.20 -1.22
N MET A 89 -15.13 8.47 0.08
CA MET A 89 -15.47 9.78 0.62
C MET A 89 -14.40 10.84 0.35
N GLY A 90 -13.13 10.45 0.26
CA GLY A 90 -12.06 11.34 -0.19
C GLY A 90 -12.22 11.75 -1.65
N LEU A 91 -12.55 10.80 -2.54
CA LEU A 91 -12.82 11.10 -3.96
C LEU A 91 -14.06 11.97 -4.12
N LEU A 92 -15.12 11.72 -3.36
CA LEU A 92 -16.32 12.56 -3.36
C LEU A 92 -15.98 14.00 -2.94
N ALA A 93 -15.25 14.16 -1.82
CA ALA A 93 -14.85 15.47 -1.32
C ALA A 93 -13.98 16.23 -2.33
N ALA A 94 -13.04 15.55 -2.99
CA ALA A 94 -12.24 16.14 -4.06
C ALA A 94 -13.12 16.64 -5.22
N ASN A 95 -14.06 15.81 -5.68
CA ASN A 95 -14.98 16.18 -6.76
C ASN A 95 -15.89 17.36 -6.37
N MET A 96 -16.41 17.36 -5.14
CA MET A 96 -17.24 18.46 -4.62
C MET A 96 -16.44 19.75 -4.49
N TYR A 97 -15.17 19.66 -4.08
CA TYR A 97 -14.28 20.81 -4.04
C TYR A 97 -14.11 21.41 -5.43
N ASP A 98 -13.68 20.60 -6.42
CA ASP A 98 -13.43 21.08 -7.78
C ASP A 98 -14.66 21.76 -8.39
N LYS A 99 -15.84 21.21 -8.14
CA LYS A 99 -17.10 21.74 -8.69
C LYS A 99 -17.63 22.98 -7.97
N TYR A 100 -17.47 23.07 -6.63
CA TYR A 100 -18.23 24.03 -5.83
C TYR A 100 -17.40 25.01 -5.00
N HIS A 101 -16.06 24.91 -4.98
CA HIS A 101 -15.22 25.81 -4.16
C HIS A 101 -15.35 27.30 -4.53
N THR A 102 -15.88 27.64 -5.71
CA THR A 102 -16.13 29.01 -6.20
C THR A 102 -17.62 29.34 -6.35
N ILE A 103 -18.53 28.50 -5.83
CA ILE A 103 -19.97 28.72 -5.96
C ILE A 103 -20.40 30.06 -5.35
N ARG A 104 -21.30 30.77 -6.05
CA ARG A 104 -21.96 31.97 -5.55
C ARG A 104 -23.42 31.66 -5.27
N LEU A 105 -23.83 31.89 -4.03
CA LEU A 105 -25.21 31.68 -3.59
C LEU A 105 -25.96 33.02 -3.58
N PRO A 106 -27.30 33.02 -3.55
CA PRO A 106 -28.10 34.23 -3.33
C PRO A 106 -27.67 34.97 -2.06
N GLU A 107 -27.89 36.28 -1.98
CA GLU A 107 -27.38 37.14 -0.88
C GLU A 107 -27.69 36.59 0.52
N TRP A 108 -28.90 36.08 0.73
CA TRP A 108 -29.35 35.52 2.01
C TRP A 108 -28.67 34.19 2.41
N LEU A 109 -28.07 33.47 1.46
CA LEU A 109 -27.28 32.25 1.69
C LEU A 109 -25.77 32.44 1.47
N ASN A 110 -25.33 33.63 1.09
CA ASN A 110 -23.95 33.86 0.65
C ASN A 110 -22.90 33.56 1.75
N PHE A 111 -23.32 33.52 3.01
CA PHE A 111 -22.49 33.04 4.13
C PHE A 111 -21.91 31.63 3.90
N PHE A 112 -22.67 30.76 3.23
CA PHE A 112 -22.28 29.38 2.90
C PHE A 112 -21.57 29.26 1.55
N GLY A 113 -21.36 30.36 0.81
CA GLY A 113 -20.76 30.35 -0.52
C GLY A 113 -19.27 29.97 -0.53
N GLY A 114 -18.77 29.67 -1.74
CA GLY A 114 -17.38 29.29 -1.97
C GLY A 114 -16.95 28.01 -1.23
N LYS A 115 -15.73 28.02 -0.69
CA LYS A 115 -15.10 26.85 -0.02
C LYS A 115 -15.92 26.29 1.15
N ARG A 116 -16.68 27.13 1.85
CA ARG A 116 -17.55 26.70 2.98
C ARG A 116 -18.69 25.80 2.53
N PHE A 117 -19.11 25.91 1.27
CA PHE A 117 -20.14 25.06 0.69
C PHE A 117 -19.68 23.62 0.50
N VAL A 118 -18.37 23.40 0.35
CA VAL A 118 -17.81 22.10 -0.03
C VAL A 118 -18.11 21.01 1.01
N PRO A 119 -17.85 21.19 2.32
CA PRO A 119 -18.26 20.21 3.33
C PRO A 119 -19.77 19.98 3.37
N ILE A 120 -20.59 21.00 3.09
CA ILE A 120 -22.06 20.90 3.13
C ILE A 120 -22.55 19.98 2.01
N VAL A 121 -22.15 20.26 0.76
CA VAL A 121 -22.58 19.46 -0.39
C VAL A 121 -21.97 18.05 -0.35
N THR A 122 -20.74 17.91 0.17
CA THR A 122 -20.12 16.59 0.42
C THR A 122 -20.95 15.79 1.42
N SER A 123 -21.38 16.39 2.52
CA SER A 123 -22.24 15.72 3.53
C SER A 123 -23.59 15.31 2.94
N PHE A 124 -24.19 16.16 2.11
CA PHE A 124 -25.45 15.83 1.44
C PHE A 124 -25.31 14.56 0.57
N TRP A 125 -24.27 14.50 -0.27
CA TRP A 125 -24.01 13.30 -1.07
C TRP A 125 -23.55 12.11 -0.23
N ALA A 126 -22.85 12.33 0.89
CA ALA A 126 -22.49 11.30 1.86
C ALA A 126 -23.72 10.61 2.45
N VAL A 127 -24.79 11.36 2.76
CA VAL A 127 -26.07 10.77 3.19
C VAL A 127 -26.63 9.87 2.10
N ILE A 128 -26.73 10.37 0.85
CA ILE A 128 -27.27 9.59 -0.26
C ILE A 128 -26.47 8.30 -0.48
N LEU A 129 -25.14 8.40 -0.51
CA LEU A 129 -24.28 7.22 -0.64
C LEU A 129 -24.41 6.30 0.57
N GLY A 130 -24.52 6.83 1.79
CA GLY A 130 -24.76 6.05 3.00
C GLY A 130 -26.06 5.25 2.92
N LEU A 131 -27.14 5.85 2.42
CA LEU A 131 -28.41 5.14 2.18
C LEU A 131 -28.23 3.99 1.18
N VAL A 132 -27.55 4.26 0.07
CA VAL A 132 -27.33 3.28 -1.01
C VAL A 132 -26.44 2.13 -0.52
N PHE A 133 -25.29 2.45 0.07
CA PHE A 133 -24.32 1.44 0.53
C PHE A 133 -24.77 0.74 1.80
N GLY A 134 -25.56 1.36 2.68
CA GLY A 134 -26.13 0.68 3.84
C GLY A 134 -27.00 -0.51 3.42
N TRP A 135 -27.76 -0.35 2.34
CA TRP A 135 -28.59 -1.42 1.79
C TRP A 135 -27.81 -2.40 0.90
N LEU A 136 -26.96 -1.88 -0.01
CA LEU A 136 -26.32 -2.71 -1.03
C LEU A 136 -25.02 -3.38 -0.59
N TRP A 137 -24.24 -2.79 0.32
CA TRP A 137 -22.84 -3.19 0.56
C TRP A 137 -22.68 -4.60 1.11
N TYR A 138 -23.69 -5.15 1.77
CA TYR A 138 -23.71 -6.54 2.22
C TYR A 138 -23.28 -7.51 1.09
N TRP A 139 -23.83 -7.39 -0.12
CA TRP A 139 -23.53 -8.33 -1.20
C TRP A 139 -22.09 -8.23 -1.72
N PRO A 140 -21.56 -7.02 -2.07
CA PRO A 140 -20.14 -6.85 -2.36
C PRO A 140 -19.22 -7.35 -1.24
N GLU A 141 -19.59 -7.11 0.02
CA GLU A 141 -18.82 -7.56 1.19
C GLU A 141 -18.73 -9.08 1.26
N GLN A 142 -19.85 -9.79 1.06
CA GLN A 142 -19.84 -11.26 1.05
C GLN A 142 -19.01 -11.83 -0.12
N ILE A 143 -19.02 -11.16 -1.27
CA ILE A 143 -18.16 -11.53 -2.41
C ILE A 143 -16.69 -11.30 -2.03
N LEU A 144 -16.35 -10.15 -1.45
CA LEU A 144 -14.99 -9.86 -0.99
C LEU A 144 -14.53 -10.87 0.05
N ALA A 145 -15.39 -11.23 1.01
CA ALA A 145 -15.11 -12.24 2.01
C ALA A 145 -14.89 -13.63 1.38
N ALA A 146 -15.70 -14.02 0.40
CA ALA A 146 -15.52 -15.28 -0.33
C ALA A 146 -14.21 -15.31 -1.12
N VAL A 147 -13.88 -14.22 -1.82
CA VAL A 147 -12.61 -14.07 -2.55
C VAL A 147 -11.43 -14.08 -1.59
N GLY A 148 -11.54 -13.40 -0.45
CA GLY A 148 -10.52 -13.38 0.60
C GLY A 148 -10.29 -14.75 1.21
N ASN A 149 -11.35 -15.45 1.61
CA ASN A 149 -11.26 -16.80 2.15
C ASN A 149 -10.68 -17.79 1.12
N TRP A 150 -11.07 -17.66 -0.15
CA TRP A 150 -10.46 -18.45 -1.23
C TRP A 150 -8.97 -18.13 -1.39
N ALA A 151 -8.58 -16.86 -1.41
CA ALA A 151 -7.19 -16.44 -1.55
C ALA A 151 -6.33 -16.89 -0.37
N ILE A 152 -6.88 -16.83 0.86
CA ILE A 152 -6.24 -17.35 2.07
C ILE A 152 -6.10 -18.88 1.98
N GLY A 153 -7.17 -19.58 1.60
CA GLY A 153 -7.17 -21.03 1.41
C GLY A 153 -6.24 -21.53 0.30
N ALA A 154 -6.01 -20.72 -0.73
CA ALA A 154 -5.03 -20.99 -1.78
C ALA A 154 -3.57 -20.89 -1.30
N GLY A 155 -3.34 -20.38 -0.08
CA GLY A 155 -2.04 -20.33 0.58
C GLY A 155 -0.98 -19.66 -0.27
N ALA A 156 0.09 -20.38 -0.58
CA ALA A 156 1.22 -19.87 -1.34
C ALA A 156 0.83 -19.35 -2.75
N ILE A 157 -0.16 -19.97 -3.39
CA ILE A 157 -0.64 -19.52 -4.70
C ILE A 157 -1.39 -18.19 -4.58
N GLY A 158 -2.24 -18.05 -3.56
CA GLY A 158 -2.94 -16.80 -3.27
C GLY A 158 -1.98 -15.65 -3.00
N ALA A 159 -0.95 -15.90 -2.18
CA ALA A 159 0.12 -14.96 -1.91
C ALA A 159 0.88 -14.55 -3.18
N ALA A 160 1.20 -15.52 -4.05
CA ALA A 160 1.91 -15.27 -5.30
C ALA A 160 1.12 -14.37 -6.27
N VAL A 161 -0.18 -14.67 -6.46
CA VAL A 161 -1.07 -13.86 -7.31
C VAL A 161 -1.21 -12.46 -6.74
N HIS A 162 -1.40 -12.32 -5.43
CA HIS A 162 -1.46 -11.02 -4.77
C HIS A 162 -0.18 -10.20 -5.01
N ALA A 163 1.00 -10.77 -4.72
CA ALA A 163 2.27 -10.06 -4.84
C ALA A 163 2.59 -9.67 -6.31
N PHE A 164 2.25 -10.55 -7.26
CA PHE A 164 2.36 -10.26 -8.69
C PHE A 164 1.48 -9.10 -9.14
N LEU A 165 0.17 -9.16 -8.83
CA LEU A 165 -0.78 -8.09 -9.17
C LEU A 165 -0.45 -6.79 -8.45
N ASN A 166 0.01 -6.86 -7.20
CA ASN A 166 0.46 -5.71 -6.45
C ASN A 166 1.53 -4.94 -7.22
N ARG A 167 2.57 -5.63 -7.72
CA ARG A 167 3.60 -4.97 -8.53
C ARG A 167 3.01 -4.40 -9.82
N LEU A 168 2.27 -5.19 -10.60
CA LEU A 168 1.70 -4.71 -11.88
C LEU A 168 0.82 -3.45 -11.76
N LEU A 169 0.17 -3.25 -10.61
CA LEU A 169 -0.75 -2.14 -10.38
C LEU A 169 -0.07 -0.85 -9.87
N ILE A 170 1.24 -0.85 -9.60
CA ILE A 170 1.96 0.36 -9.16
C ILE A 170 1.93 1.51 -10.18
N PRO A 171 2.09 1.30 -11.51
CA PRO A 171 2.06 2.40 -12.47
C PRO A 171 0.73 3.16 -12.46
N LEU A 172 -0.34 2.49 -12.02
CA LEU A 172 -1.68 3.04 -11.91
C LEU A 172 -2.03 3.51 -10.48
N GLY A 173 -1.14 3.31 -9.50
CA GLY A 173 -1.41 3.55 -8.08
C GLY A 173 -2.44 2.58 -7.46
N LEU A 174 -3.03 1.67 -8.24
CA LEU A 174 -4.10 0.77 -7.82
C LEU A 174 -3.65 -0.33 -6.85
N HIS A 175 -2.33 -0.52 -6.70
CA HIS A 175 -1.75 -1.43 -5.73
C HIS A 175 -2.15 -1.08 -4.27
N HIS A 176 -2.42 0.20 -3.97
CA HIS A 176 -2.95 0.60 -2.66
C HIS A 176 -4.34 0.05 -2.38
N VAL A 177 -5.19 -0.08 -3.41
CA VAL A 177 -6.53 -0.69 -3.27
C VAL A 177 -6.38 -2.18 -2.99
N LEU A 178 -5.53 -2.87 -3.75
CA LEU A 178 -5.25 -4.30 -3.54
C LEU A 178 -4.69 -4.56 -2.14
N ASN A 179 -3.75 -3.73 -1.70
CA ASN A 179 -3.19 -3.78 -0.34
C ASN A 179 -4.24 -3.53 0.72
N SER A 180 -5.14 -2.57 0.49
CA SER A 180 -6.19 -2.26 1.47
C SER A 180 -7.12 -3.44 1.67
N ILE A 181 -7.44 -4.17 0.60
CA ILE A 181 -8.24 -5.39 0.67
C ILE A 181 -7.46 -6.50 1.40
N ALA A 182 -6.24 -6.83 0.96
CA ALA A 182 -5.49 -7.94 1.53
C ALA A 182 -5.07 -7.72 2.99
N TRP A 183 -4.53 -6.54 3.29
CA TRP A 183 -3.90 -6.27 4.60
C TRP A 183 -4.90 -5.81 5.66
N PHE A 184 -5.92 -5.03 5.28
CA PHE A 184 -6.88 -4.47 6.23
C PHE A 184 -8.26 -5.12 6.14
N GLN A 185 -8.82 -5.32 4.94
CA GLN A 185 -10.16 -5.92 4.83
C GLN A 185 -10.16 -7.41 5.17
N PHE A 186 -9.16 -8.17 4.70
CA PHE A 186 -9.00 -9.59 5.07
C PHE A 186 -8.26 -9.76 6.40
N GLY A 187 -7.75 -8.67 6.99
CA GLY A 187 -7.08 -8.66 8.28
C GLY A 187 -5.67 -9.28 8.30
N ASP A 188 -5.01 -9.49 7.16
CA ASP A 188 -3.70 -10.18 7.13
C ASP A 188 -2.62 -9.47 7.96
N LEU A 189 -2.65 -8.13 8.01
CA LEU A 189 -1.73 -7.32 8.82
C LEU A 189 -2.15 -7.29 10.29
N THR A 190 -3.44 -7.04 10.57
CA THR A 190 -3.95 -6.94 11.94
C THR A 190 -3.81 -8.28 12.65
N ASN A 191 -4.23 -9.38 12.01
CA ASN A 191 -4.12 -10.72 12.59
C ASN A 191 -2.66 -11.10 12.87
N PHE A 192 -1.70 -10.65 12.05
CA PHE A 192 -0.28 -10.88 12.33
C PHE A 192 0.18 -10.20 13.61
N PHE A 193 -0.11 -8.92 13.78
CA PHE A 193 0.33 -8.19 14.96
C PHE A 193 -0.46 -8.57 16.22
N ASP A 194 -1.78 -8.74 16.11
CA ASP A 194 -2.66 -9.07 17.24
C ASP A 194 -2.42 -10.48 17.78
N SER A 195 -1.98 -11.41 16.94
CA SER A 195 -1.67 -12.79 17.33
C SER A 195 -0.21 -13.05 17.69
N ALA A 196 0.63 -12.00 17.71
CA ALA A 196 2.09 -12.11 17.84
C ALA A 196 2.70 -13.10 16.82
N GLY A 197 2.29 -12.96 15.56
CA GLY A 197 2.83 -13.70 14.41
C GLY A 197 2.29 -15.11 14.20
N LYS A 198 1.28 -15.54 14.97
CA LYS A 198 0.66 -16.88 14.85
C LYS A 198 -0.32 -16.99 13.70
N GLU A 199 -0.96 -15.88 13.33
CA GLU A 199 -1.91 -15.75 12.24
C GLU A 199 -1.46 -14.64 11.27
N GLY A 200 -2.06 -14.54 10.08
CA GLY A 200 -1.73 -13.49 9.11
C GLY A 200 -0.34 -13.60 8.45
N GLY A 201 0.15 -12.47 7.92
CA GLY A 201 1.42 -12.36 7.19
C GLY A 201 1.47 -13.08 5.82
N LEU A 202 0.36 -13.63 5.34
CA LEU A 202 0.26 -14.40 4.09
C LEU A 202 0.59 -13.54 2.87
N PHE A 203 -0.01 -12.36 2.81
CA PHE A 203 0.11 -11.40 1.72
C PHE A 203 1.21 -10.38 1.98
N MET A 204 2.10 -10.65 2.95
CA MET A 204 3.16 -9.73 3.39
C MET A 204 4.55 -10.36 3.25
N THR A 205 4.71 -11.63 3.64
CA THR A 205 6.02 -12.29 3.73
C THR A 205 6.84 -12.22 2.43
N GLY A 206 6.18 -12.38 1.28
CA GLY A 206 6.84 -12.40 -0.03
C GLY A 206 7.53 -11.09 -0.46
N PHE A 207 7.25 -9.97 0.21
CA PHE A 207 7.88 -8.70 -0.11
C PHE A 207 9.31 -8.58 0.45
N PHE A 208 9.62 -9.22 1.58
CA PHE A 208 10.94 -9.12 2.22
C PHE A 208 12.12 -9.51 1.31
N PRO A 209 12.09 -10.67 0.60
CA PRO A 209 13.18 -11.04 -0.32
C PRO A 209 13.39 -10.00 -1.43
N ILE A 210 12.32 -9.37 -1.88
CA ILE A 210 12.37 -8.41 -2.99
C ILE A 210 12.93 -7.07 -2.52
N MET A 211 12.40 -6.52 -1.43
CA MET A 211 12.79 -5.18 -0.98
C MET A 211 14.20 -5.18 -0.39
N MET A 212 14.56 -6.22 0.37
CA MET A 212 15.86 -6.30 1.03
C MET A 212 16.98 -6.75 0.09
N PHE A 213 16.68 -7.51 -0.97
CA PHE A 213 17.74 -8.13 -1.78
C PHE A 213 17.50 -8.00 -3.29
N GLY A 214 16.31 -8.33 -3.78
CA GLY A 214 15.99 -8.30 -5.22
C GLY A 214 16.21 -6.93 -5.85
N LEU A 215 15.58 -5.89 -5.31
CA LEU A 215 15.69 -4.53 -5.83
C LEU A 215 17.06 -3.89 -5.60
N PRO A 216 17.72 -4.04 -4.43
CA PRO A 216 19.13 -3.68 -4.29
C PRO A 216 20.05 -4.34 -5.33
N ALA A 217 19.80 -5.62 -5.65
CA ALA A 217 20.55 -6.32 -6.69
C ALA A 217 20.23 -5.81 -8.11
N ALA A 218 18.98 -5.42 -8.40
CA ALA A 218 18.61 -4.75 -9.64
C ALA A 218 19.31 -3.38 -9.77
N ALA A 219 19.36 -2.60 -8.70
CA ALA A 219 20.08 -1.33 -8.66
C ALA A 219 21.58 -1.53 -8.94
N TYR A 220 22.18 -2.57 -8.36
CA TYR A 220 23.56 -2.95 -8.65
C TYR A 220 23.75 -3.40 -10.11
N ALA A 221 22.82 -4.19 -10.66
CA ALA A 221 22.85 -4.59 -12.07
C ALA A 221 22.79 -3.39 -13.02
N MET A 222 21.94 -2.40 -12.75
CA MET A 222 21.86 -1.16 -13.53
C MET A 222 23.17 -0.37 -13.46
N TYR A 223 23.79 -0.26 -12.28
CA TYR A 223 25.12 0.35 -12.14
C TYR A 223 26.21 -0.40 -12.94
N VAL A 224 26.21 -1.73 -12.89
CA VAL A 224 27.19 -2.56 -13.64
C VAL A 224 27.02 -2.36 -15.14
N CYS A 225 25.78 -2.26 -15.63
CA CYS A 225 25.46 -2.07 -17.03
C CYS A 225 25.54 -0.61 -17.51
N ALA A 226 25.63 0.40 -16.65
CA ALA A 226 25.77 1.80 -17.07
C ALA A 226 27.04 2.03 -17.91
N ARG A 227 26.99 2.99 -18.85
CA ARG A 227 28.17 3.38 -19.65
C ARG A 227 29.27 3.92 -18.74
N ALA A 228 30.53 3.71 -19.13
CA ALA A 228 31.69 4.08 -18.31
C ALA A 228 31.67 5.55 -17.86
N ALA A 229 31.27 6.47 -18.75
CA ALA A 229 31.14 7.89 -18.45
C ALA A 229 30.08 8.20 -17.37
N ASN A 230 29.00 7.41 -17.30
CA ASN A 230 27.86 7.65 -16.42
C ASN A 230 27.93 6.86 -15.10
N LYS A 231 28.85 5.89 -14.98
CA LYS A 231 28.94 4.97 -13.82
C LYS A 231 29.02 5.69 -12.48
N LYS A 232 29.74 6.81 -12.37
CA LYS A 232 29.86 7.56 -11.12
C LYS A 232 28.51 8.14 -10.67
N ALA A 233 27.79 8.77 -11.60
CA ALA A 233 26.48 9.34 -11.34
C ALA A 233 25.44 8.26 -11.00
N VAL A 234 25.35 7.22 -11.85
CA VAL A 234 24.43 6.10 -11.63
C VAL A 234 24.74 5.37 -10.33
N GLY A 235 26.01 5.16 -10.01
CA GLY A 235 26.44 4.49 -8.78
C GLY A 235 25.94 5.20 -7.52
N GLY A 236 26.05 6.53 -7.46
CA GLY A 236 25.55 7.31 -6.32
C GLY A 236 24.04 7.20 -6.14
N VAL A 237 23.27 7.38 -7.23
CA VAL A 237 21.80 7.33 -7.19
C VAL A 237 21.30 5.92 -6.86
N MET A 238 21.82 4.90 -7.55
CA MET A 238 21.42 3.51 -7.36
C MET A 238 21.81 2.96 -5.99
N PHE A 239 22.96 3.37 -5.44
CA PHE A 239 23.34 2.99 -4.08
C PHE A 239 22.40 3.58 -3.03
N SER A 240 22.07 4.87 -3.14
CA SER A 240 21.12 5.53 -2.23
C SER A 240 19.73 4.90 -2.30
N ALA A 241 19.26 4.62 -3.52
CA ALA A 241 17.99 3.95 -3.76
C ALA A 241 17.97 2.51 -3.19
N ALA A 242 19.04 1.74 -3.40
CA ALA A 242 19.22 0.41 -2.85
C ALA A 242 19.21 0.41 -1.31
N LEU A 243 19.90 1.35 -0.69
CA LEU A 243 19.92 1.48 0.77
C LEU A 243 18.54 1.85 1.32
N THR A 244 17.83 2.73 0.62
CA THR A 244 16.45 3.11 0.98
C THR A 244 15.52 1.90 0.94
N SER A 245 15.56 1.12 -0.14
CA SER A 245 14.77 -0.11 -0.29
C SER A 245 15.15 -1.17 0.74
N LEU A 246 16.45 -1.40 0.98
CA LEU A 246 16.92 -2.34 2.00
C LEU A 246 16.44 -1.96 3.40
N LEU A 247 16.63 -0.70 3.82
CA LEU A 247 16.35 -0.30 5.21
C LEU A 247 14.85 -0.14 5.48
N THR A 248 14.14 0.48 4.53
CA THR A 248 12.77 0.96 4.75
C THR A 248 11.73 0.15 4.00
N GLY A 249 12.14 -0.53 2.92
CA GLY A 249 11.25 -1.23 2.01
C GLY A 249 10.72 -0.38 0.86
N ILE A 250 10.90 0.95 0.88
CA ILE A 250 10.47 1.87 -0.18
C ILE A 250 11.18 1.51 -1.51
N THR A 251 10.41 1.22 -2.55
CA THR A 251 10.92 0.65 -3.81
C THR A 251 10.89 1.62 -4.97
N GLU A 252 10.08 2.66 -4.88
CA GLU A 252 9.79 3.62 -5.94
C GLU A 252 11.05 4.23 -6.55
N PRO A 253 12.10 4.63 -5.78
CA PRO A 253 13.32 5.17 -6.38
C PRO A 253 14.06 4.22 -7.33
N ILE A 254 13.87 2.90 -7.18
CA ILE A 254 14.47 1.88 -8.05
C ILE A 254 13.48 1.51 -9.16
N GLU A 255 12.23 1.22 -8.81
CA GLU A 255 11.21 0.79 -9.78
C GLU A 255 10.95 1.87 -10.84
N PHE A 256 10.91 3.15 -10.44
CA PHE A 256 10.65 4.25 -11.37
C PHE A 256 11.78 4.44 -12.38
N ALA A 257 12.98 3.96 -12.05
CA ALA A 257 14.14 4.04 -12.93
C ALA A 257 14.04 3.12 -14.16
N PHE A 258 13.17 2.10 -14.13
CA PHE A 258 13.02 1.18 -15.27
C PHE A 258 11.57 0.88 -15.65
N MET A 259 10.56 1.14 -14.81
CA MET A 259 9.19 0.70 -15.08
C MET A 259 8.59 1.27 -16.38
N PHE A 260 8.90 2.53 -16.71
CA PHE A 260 8.37 3.20 -17.92
C PHE A 260 9.26 3.01 -19.14
N VAL A 261 10.55 2.78 -18.91
CA VAL A 261 11.57 2.70 -19.96
C VAL A 261 11.81 1.25 -20.41
N ALA A 262 11.54 0.28 -19.52
CA ALA A 262 11.79 -1.14 -19.72
C ALA A 262 10.61 -2.00 -19.22
N PRO A 263 9.47 -2.04 -19.93
CA PRO A 263 8.30 -2.81 -19.52
C PRO A 263 8.60 -4.30 -19.30
N VAL A 264 9.54 -4.87 -20.06
CA VAL A 264 9.96 -6.28 -19.90
C VAL A 264 10.60 -6.52 -18.53
N LEU A 265 11.54 -5.65 -18.10
CA LEU A 265 12.13 -5.74 -16.76
C LEU A 265 11.08 -5.60 -15.68
N TYR A 266 10.07 -4.76 -15.92
CA TYR A 266 8.97 -4.55 -14.98
C TYR A 266 8.07 -5.76 -14.81
N VAL A 267 7.67 -6.40 -15.91
CA VAL A 267 6.90 -7.65 -15.85
C VAL A 267 7.70 -8.76 -15.19
N VAL A 268 9.00 -8.87 -15.49
CA VAL A 268 9.89 -9.85 -14.83
C VAL A 268 10.00 -9.59 -13.33
N HIS A 269 10.17 -8.33 -12.92
CA HIS A 269 10.16 -7.93 -11.51
C HIS A 269 8.84 -8.30 -10.82
N ALA A 270 7.71 -8.03 -11.45
CA ALA A 270 6.41 -8.44 -10.92
C ALA A 270 6.31 -9.96 -10.76
N LEU A 271 6.71 -10.73 -11.79
CA LEU A 271 6.70 -12.20 -11.76
C LEU A 271 7.59 -12.73 -10.63
N LEU A 272 8.83 -12.24 -10.52
CA LEU A 272 9.75 -12.65 -9.46
C LEU A 272 9.21 -12.31 -8.07
N THR A 273 8.49 -11.19 -7.93
CA THR A 273 7.81 -10.84 -6.67
C THR A 273 6.70 -11.85 -6.33
N GLY A 274 5.92 -12.29 -7.32
CA GLY A 274 4.98 -13.41 -7.18
C GLY A 274 5.67 -14.72 -6.78
N VAL A 275 6.78 -15.07 -7.42
CA VAL A 275 7.56 -16.28 -7.08
C VAL A 275 8.15 -16.17 -5.66
N SER A 276 8.57 -15.00 -5.22
CA SER A 276 9.05 -14.78 -3.84
C SER A 276 7.96 -15.09 -2.83
N ALA A 277 6.74 -14.59 -3.04
CA ALA A 277 5.58 -14.94 -2.22
C ALA A 277 5.27 -16.45 -2.28
N LEU A 278 5.29 -17.06 -3.47
CA LEU A 278 5.08 -18.51 -3.62
C LEU A 278 6.08 -19.33 -2.80
N VAL A 279 7.37 -19.01 -2.91
CA VAL A 279 8.46 -19.75 -2.26
C VAL A 279 8.43 -19.54 -0.75
N THR A 280 8.36 -18.30 -0.29
CA THR A 280 8.39 -18.00 1.15
C THR A 280 7.19 -18.61 1.88
N VAL A 281 5.98 -18.37 1.38
CA VAL A 281 4.75 -18.91 1.98
C VAL A 281 4.68 -20.43 1.80
N GLY A 282 5.10 -20.96 0.64
CA GLY A 282 5.12 -22.40 0.37
C GLY A 282 6.08 -23.18 1.27
N LEU A 283 7.16 -22.54 1.71
CA LEU A 283 8.10 -23.08 2.70
C LEU A 283 7.66 -22.81 4.16
N GLY A 284 6.43 -22.32 4.36
CA GLY A 284 5.85 -22.08 5.68
C GLY A 284 6.40 -20.85 6.41
N MET A 285 7.13 -19.96 5.74
CA MET A 285 7.66 -18.74 6.35
C MET A 285 6.53 -17.73 6.56
N ARG A 286 6.59 -16.98 7.66
CA ARG A 286 5.65 -15.91 7.99
C ARG A 286 6.35 -14.72 8.60
N SER A 287 6.11 -13.54 8.05
CA SER A 287 6.50 -12.27 8.64
C SER A 287 5.52 -11.18 8.20
N GLY A 288 5.33 -10.19 9.06
CA GLY A 288 4.56 -8.98 8.77
C GLY A 288 5.44 -7.75 8.72
N PHE A 289 4.87 -6.63 8.30
CA PHE A 289 5.47 -5.32 8.26
C PHE A 289 4.37 -4.27 8.47
N GLY A 290 4.67 -3.20 9.21
CA GLY A 290 3.70 -2.10 9.35
C GLY A 290 3.90 -0.99 8.31
N PHE A 291 5.00 -1.04 7.57
CA PHE A 291 5.33 -0.06 6.54
C PHE A 291 5.62 -0.66 5.17
N SER A 292 6.77 -1.32 4.97
CA SER A 292 7.17 -1.69 3.59
C SER A 292 8.13 -2.90 3.47
N ALA A 293 8.21 -3.76 4.49
CA ALA A 293 9.02 -4.99 4.43
C ALA A 293 10.54 -4.78 4.30
N GLY A 294 11.05 -3.65 4.83
CA GLY A 294 12.48 -3.39 4.90
C GLY A 294 13.17 -4.15 6.05
N LEU A 295 14.49 -3.99 6.14
CA LEU A 295 15.32 -4.53 7.23
C LEU A 295 14.81 -4.09 8.60
N THR A 296 14.27 -2.88 8.71
CA THR A 296 13.69 -2.38 9.96
C THR A 296 12.50 -3.24 10.41
N ASP A 297 11.55 -3.50 9.50
CA ASP A 297 10.40 -4.39 9.78
C ASP A 297 10.88 -5.82 10.08
N TYR A 298 11.90 -6.31 9.35
CA TYR A 298 12.46 -7.65 9.53
C TYR A 298 13.05 -7.83 10.93
N LEU A 299 13.89 -6.89 11.37
CA LEU A 299 14.54 -6.95 12.67
C LEU A 299 13.53 -6.82 13.80
N LEU A 300 12.58 -5.88 13.67
CA LEU A 300 11.54 -5.69 14.67
C LEU A 300 10.63 -6.91 14.81
N ASN A 301 10.34 -7.61 13.72
CA ASN A 301 9.45 -8.76 13.73
C ASN A 301 10.19 -10.11 13.85
N PHE A 302 11.51 -10.11 14.00
CA PHE A 302 12.32 -11.33 14.03
C PHE A 302 11.86 -12.32 15.11
N GLY A 303 11.48 -11.84 16.30
CA GLY A 303 11.03 -12.67 17.42
C GLY A 303 9.66 -13.31 17.25
N ILE A 304 8.79 -12.72 16.42
CA ILE A 304 7.41 -13.18 16.18
C ILE A 304 7.23 -13.85 14.80
N ALA A 305 8.23 -13.72 13.91
CA ALA A 305 8.20 -14.33 12.59
C ALA A 305 8.39 -15.85 12.64
N THR A 306 7.76 -16.56 11.69
CA THR A 306 8.00 -17.98 11.45
C THR A 306 9.14 -18.15 10.46
N ASN A 307 10.22 -18.82 10.89
CA ASN A 307 11.45 -19.07 10.11
C ASN A 307 12.10 -17.80 9.50
N PRO A 308 12.45 -16.78 10.33
CA PRO A 308 13.03 -15.53 9.85
C PRO A 308 14.43 -15.71 9.23
N VAL A 309 15.20 -16.70 9.67
CA VAL A 309 16.52 -17.01 9.09
C VAL A 309 16.36 -17.60 7.68
N GLY A 310 15.40 -18.52 7.49
CA GLY A 310 15.06 -19.04 6.17
C GLY A 310 14.60 -17.94 5.21
N LEU A 311 13.81 -16.98 5.70
CA LEU A 311 13.39 -15.81 4.92
C LEU A 311 14.58 -14.98 4.44
N LEU A 312 15.59 -14.77 5.29
CA LEU A 312 16.83 -14.07 4.93
C LEU A 312 17.60 -14.82 3.83
N LEU A 313 17.74 -16.15 3.96
CA LEU A 313 18.43 -16.99 2.98
C LEU A 313 17.73 -16.98 1.61
N VAL A 314 16.40 -17.06 1.60
CA VAL A 314 15.60 -16.89 0.38
C VAL A 314 15.82 -15.50 -0.20
N GLY A 315 15.85 -14.46 0.64
CA GLY A 315 16.24 -13.11 0.25
C GLY A 315 17.56 -13.04 -0.52
N VAL A 316 18.64 -13.58 0.05
CA VAL A 316 19.96 -13.62 -0.60
C VAL A 316 19.90 -14.35 -1.94
N ALA A 317 19.20 -15.49 -2.01
CA ALA A 317 19.02 -16.22 -3.26
C ALA A 317 18.28 -15.38 -4.31
N PHE A 318 17.22 -14.66 -3.93
CA PHE A 318 16.52 -13.73 -4.81
C PHE A 318 17.40 -12.57 -5.27
N GLY A 319 18.30 -12.06 -4.41
CA GLY A 319 19.29 -11.06 -4.81
C GLY A 319 20.20 -11.57 -5.95
N VAL A 320 20.69 -12.81 -5.85
CA VAL A 320 21.48 -13.44 -6.93
C VAL A 320 20.66 -13.57 -8.21
N VAL A 321 19.43 -14.09 -8.11
CA VAL A 321 18.53 -14.25 -9.27
C VAL A 321 18.25 -12.91 -9.94
N TYR A 322 17.90 -11.88 -9.17
CA TYR A 322 17.63 -10.54 -9.69
C TYR A 322 18.85 -9.96 -10.41
N TYR A 323 20.03 -10.04 -9.80
CA TYR A 323 21.25 -9.53 -10.43
C TYR A 323 21.50 -10.18 -11.78
N LEU A 324 21.47 -11.52 -11.84
CA LEU A 324 21.74 -12.27 -13.07
C LEU A 324 20.70 -11.97 -14.16
N VAL A 325 19.41 -11.99 -13.80
CA VAL A 325 18.31 -11.74 -14.74
C VAL A 325 18.36 -10.31 -15.28
N PHE A 326 18.56 -9.30 -14.42
CA PHE A 326 18.63 -7.91 -14.85
C PHE A 326 19.85 -7.67 -15.74
N VAL A 327 21.04 -8.14 -15.35
CA VAL A 327 22.24 -7.99 -16.20
C VAL A 327 22.04 -8.67 -17.56
N ALA A 328 21.48 -9.88 -17.59
CA ALA A 328 21.23 -10.61 -18.82
C ALA A 328 20.26 -9.86 -19.74
N LEU A 329 19.11 -9.43 -19.23
CA LEU A 329 18.10 -8.72 -20.02
C LEU A 329 18.58 -7.34 -20.49
N ILE A 330 19.22 -6.57 -19.61
CA ILE A 330 19.77 -5.24 -19.96
C ILE A 330 20.78 -5.36 -21.11
N LYS A 331 21.66 -6.37 -21.07
CA LYS A 331 22.66 -6.57 -22.12
C LYS A 331 22.08 -7.17 -23.39
N ALA A 332 21.19 -8.15 -23.28
CA ALA A 332 20.63 -8.85 -24.45
C ALA A 332 19.72 -7.98 -25.30
N GLN A 333 18.97 -7.06 -24.67
CA GLN A 333 18.01 -6.18 -25.35
C GLN A 333 18.48 -4.72 -25.44
N ASP A 334 19.71 -4.44 -25.03
CA ASP A 334 20.27 -3.07 -24.94
C ASP A 334 19.33 -2.07 -24.26
N ILE A 335 18.78 -2.48 -23.10
CA ILE A 335 17.73 -1.71 -22.43
C ILE A 335 18.32 -0.37 -21.92
N PRO A 336 17.68 0.78 -22.19
CA PRO A 336 18.16 2.10 -21.80
C PRO A 336 17.85 2.41 -20.32
N THR A 337 18.33 1.56 -19.40
CA THR A 337 18.32 1.84 -17.96
C THR A 337 19.19 3.07 -17.61
N PRO A 338 19.11 3.65 -16.41
CA PRO A 338 19.86 4.86 -16.07
C PRO A 338 21.35 4.79 -16.45
N GLY A 339 21.82 5.80 -17.18
CA GLY A 339 23.19 5.89 -17.70
C GLY A 339 23.46 5.05 -18.96
N ARG A 340 22.42 4.46 -19.56
CA ARG A 340 22.43 3.79 -20.88
C ARG A 340 21.53 4.49 -21.91
N GLU A 341 20.98 5.67 -21.60
CA GLU A 341 20.15 6.45 -22.52
C GLU A 341 20.93 6.79 -23.81
N PRO A 342 20.31 6.82 -24.99
CA PRO A 342 21.00 7.24 -26.22
C PRO A 342 21.67 8.60 -26.00
N GLU A 343 22.88 8.79 -26.54
CA GLU A 343 23.44 10.15 -26.60
C GLU A 343 22.44 11.02 -27.36
N ALA A 344 22.07 12.17 -26.78
CA ALA A 344 21.20 13.11 -27.46
C ALA A 344 21.84 13.43 -28.81
N ALA A 345 21.11 13.20 -29.90
CA ALA A 345 21.56 13.62 -31.21
C ALA A 345 21.69 15.15 -31.17
N GLU A 346 22.93 15.65 -31.21
CA GLU A 346 23.23 17.05 -31.48
C GLU A 346 22.70 17.47 -32.86
#